data_AF-A0A1J5A7Q9-F1
#
_entry.id   AF-A0A1J5A7Q9-F1
#
_cell.length_a   1.000
_cell.length_b   1.000
_cell.length_c   1.000
_cell.angle_alpha   90.00
_cell.angle_beta   90.00
_cell.angle_gamma   90.00
#
_symmetry.space_group_name_H-M   'P 1'
#
loop_
_entity.id
_entity.type
_entity.pdbx_description
1 polymer ?
#
loop_
_entity_poly.entity_id
_entity_poly.type
_entity_poly.pdbx_seq_one_letter_code
_entity_poly.pdbx_strand_id
1 'polypeptide(L)'
;MKGFLAGLLIAMLVLGIALVAATAGALGIAAVGWLLHHWFDLSQWQGSVIALAITFGLGWIIYKGLIQPTTPWSGFDLDDDDDDDDDWEDYEEEEPPIVPWRRSRPTPGNLPNETPAQKPSSGAKKRK
;
A
#
# COMPACT_ATOMS: atom_id res chain seq x y z
N MET A 1 -14.97 34.19 14.41
CA MET A 1 -16.40 33.94 14.11
C MET A 1 -16.72 33.94 12.62
N LYS A 2 -16.29 34.94 11.82
CA LYS A 2 -16.59 35.00 10.37
C LYS A 2 -16.05 33.81 9.55
N GLY A 3 -14.84 33.32 9.86
CA GLY A 3 -14.26 32.14 9.20
C GLY A 3 -14.98 30.83 9.53
N PHE A 4 -15.47 30.68 10.75
CA PHE A 4 -16.28 29.52 11.15
C PHE A 4 -17.64 29.50 10.43
N LEU A 5 -18.30 30.65 10.32
CA LEU A 5 -19.57 30.78 9.60
C LEU A 5 -19.39 30.50 8.10
N ALA A 6 -18.32 31.00 7.50
CA ALA A 6 -17.99 30.73 6.09
C ALA A 6 -17.69 29.23 5.86
N GLY A 7 -16.92 28.61 6.76
CA GLY A 7 -16.65 27.17 6.71
C GLY A 7 -17.93 26.34 6.83
N LEU A 8 -18.84 26.70 7.74
CA LEU A 8 -20.12 26.01 7.92
C LEU A 8 -21.00 26.12 6.66
N LEU A 9 -21.06 27.30 6.04
CA LEU A 9 -21.81 27.50 4.79
C LEU A 9 -21.23 26.67 3.64
N ILE A 10 -19.91 26.60 3.52
CA ILE A 10 -19.25 25.77 2.50
C ILE A 10 -19.51 24.28 2.77
N ALA A 11 -19.36 23.82 4.01
CA ALA A 11 -19.63 22.44 4.38
C ALA A 11 -21.09 22.05 4.08
N MET A 12 -22.04 22.95 4.36
CA MET A 12 -23.46 22.73 4.08
C MET A 12 -23.73 22.69 2.57
N LEU A 13 -23.05 23.52 1.77
CA LEU A 13 -23.13 23.48 0.32
C LEU A 13 -22.56 22.16 -0.25
N VAL A 14 -21.38 21.75 0.22
CA VAL A 14 -20.74 20.48 -0.18
C VAL A 14 -21.63 19.30 0.20
N LEU A 15 -22.20 19.29 1.40
CA LEU A 15 -23.14 18.28 1.85
C LEU A 15 -24.39 18.24 0.95
N GLY A 16 -24.94 19.41 0.60
CA GLY A 16 -26.08 19.51 -0.30
C GLY A 16 -25.78 18.92 -1.69
N ILE A 17 -24.61 19.23 -2.25
CA ILE A 17 -24.17 18.68 -3.54
C ILE A 17 -23.96 17.16 -3.44
N ALA A 18 -23.31 16.70 -2.37
CA ALA A 18 -23.09 15.28 -2.12
C ALA A 18 -24.41 14.52 -1.99
N LEU A 19 -25.40 15.10 -1.31
CA LEU A 19 -26.73 14.51 -1.19
C LEU A 19 -27.42 14.36 -2.54
N VAL A 20 -27.38 15.42 -3.38
CA VAL A 20 -27.95 15.38 -4.73
C VAL A 20 -27.26 14.34 -5.60
N ALA A 21 -25.92 14.29 -5.57
CA ALA A 21 -25.14 13.30 -6.29
C ALA A 21 -25.45 11.86 -5.82
N ALA A 22 -25.53 11.63 -4.51
CA ALA A 22 -25.88 10.34 -3.94
C ALA A 22 -27.29 9.90 -4.34
N THR A 23 -28.25 10.84 -4.33
CA THR A 23 -29.64 10.55 -4.73
C THR A 23 -29.71 10.20 -6.21
N ALA A 24 -29.04 10.96 -7.07
CA ALA A 24 -28.96 10.66 -8.50
C ALA A 24 -28.29 9.31 -8.77
N GLY A 25 -27.20 9.00 -8.04
CA GLY A 25 -26.51 7.71 -8.11
C GLY A 25 -27.41 6.54 -7.69
N ALA A 26 -28.13 6.68 -6.58
CA ALA A 26 -29.06 5.66 -6.09
C ALA A 26 -30.20 5.40 -7.09
N LEU A 27 -30.77 6.46 -7.68
CA LEU A 27 -31.78 6.34 -8.74
C LEU A 27 -31.20 5.66 -9.99
N GLY A 28 -29.97 5.98 -10.37
CA GLY A 28 -29.26 5.32 -11.46
C GLY A 28 -29.09 3.82 -11.23
N ILE A 29 -28.62 3.43 -10.04
CA ILE A 29 -28.46 2.02 -9.65
C ILE A 29 -29.81 1.30 -9.67
N ALA A 30 -30.86 1.92 -9.14
CA ALA A 30 -32.21 1.34 -9.17
C ALA A 30 -32.76 1.19 -10.60
N ALA A 31 -32.50 2.15 -11.48
CA ALA A 31 -32.89 2.08 -12.89
C ALA A 31 -32.14 0.98 -13.65
N VAL A 32 -30.83 0.82 -13.39
CA VAL A 32 -30.03 -0.28 -13.95
C VAL A 32 -30.52 -1.63 -13.41
N GLY A 33 -30.85 -1.72 -12.12
CA GLY A 33 -31.45 -2.91 -11.52
C GLY A 33 -32.80 -3.27 -12.15
N TRP A 34 -33.64 -2.27 -12.44
CA TRP A 34 -34.92 -2.47 -13.14
C TRP A 34 -34.72 -2.94 -14.57
N LEU A 35 -33.73 -2.40 -15.27
CA LEU A 35 -33.36 -2.87 -16.60
C LEU A 35 -32.90 -4.33 -16.53
N LEU A 36 -31.98 -4.68 -15.64
CA LEU A 36 -31.50 -6.05 -15.45
C LEU A 36 -32.65 -7.03 -15.13
N HIS A 37 -33.61 -6.61 -14.31
CA HIS A 37 -34.82 -7.41 -14.04
C HIS A 37 -35.62 -7.68 -15.33
N HIS A 38 -35.81 -6.67 -16.17
CA HIS A 38 -36.57 -6.80 -17.42
C HIS A 38 -35.92 -7.76 -18.43
N TRP A 39 -34.58 -7.77 -18.51
CA TRP A 39 -33.86 -8.52 -19.55
C TRP A 39 -33.41 -9.92 -19.12
N PHE A 40 -33.13 -10.14 -17.84
CA PHE A 40 -32.47 -11.36 -17.35
C PHE A 40 -33.30 -12.14 -16.32
N ASP A 41 -34.55 -11.75 -16.08
CA ASP A 41 -35.46 -12.37 -15.11
C ASP A 41 -34.86 -12.43 -13.68
N LEU A 42 -33.95 -11.48 -13.39
CA LEU A 42 -33.30 -11.31 -12.09
C LEU A 42 -34.23 -10.55 -11.16
N SER A 43 -34.26 -10.85 -9.86
CA SER A 43 -34.98 -9.98 -8.93
C SER A 43 -34.39 -8.56 -8.93
N GLN A 44 -35.23 -7.54 -8.70
CA GLN A 44 -34.80 -6.13 -8.60
C GLN A 44 -33.61 -5.96 -7.64
N TRP A 45 -33.63 -6.72 -6.54
CA TRP A 45 -32.55 -6.73 -5.55
C TRP A 45 -31.24 -7.27 -6.15
N GLN A 46 -31.25 -8.43 -6.83
CA GLN A 46 -30.06 -8.96 -7.51
C GLN A 46 -29.52 -7.99 -8.56
N GLY A 47 -30.40 -7.39 -9.37
CA GLY A 47 -30.00 -6.39 -10.35
C GLY A 47 -29.32 -5.18 -9.72
N SER A 48 -29.85 -4.70 -8.58
CA SER A 48 -29.25 -3.59 -7.84
C SER A 48 -27.89 -3.93 -7.23
N VAL A 49 -27.70 -5.14 -6.71
CA VAL A 49 -26.42 -5.62 -6.16
C VAL A 49 -25.36 -5.71 -7.27
N ILE A 50 -25.73 -6.23 -8.44
CA ILE A 50 -24.84 -6.30 -9.61
C ILE A 50 -24.46 -4.89 -10.07
N ALA A 51 -25.43 -3.98 -10.18
CA ALA A 51 -25.17 -2.60 -10.55
C ALA A 51 -24.23 -1.89 -9.55
N LEU A 52 -24.39 -2.16 -8.25
CA LEU A 52 -23.51 -1.67 -7.19
C LEU A 52 -22.09 -2.21 -7.34
N ALA A 53 -21.94 -3.52 -7.53
CA ALA A 53 -20.64 -4.17 -7.70
C ALA A 53 -19.89 -3.61 -8.93
N ILE A 54 -20.60 -3.41 -10.05
CA ILE A 54 -20.03 -2.80 -11.25
C ILE A 54 -19.62 -1.35 -10.99
N THR A 55 -20.49 -0.57 -10.35
CA THR A 55 -20.21 0.85 -10.06
C THR A 55 -19.01 1.00 -9.12
N PHE A 56 -18.93 0.16 -8.08
CA PHE A 56 -17.81 0.15 -7.15
C PHE A 56 -16.52 -0.30 -7.84
N GLY A 57 -16.57 -1.37 -8.64
CA GLY A 57 -15.42 -1.85 -9.42
C GLY A 57 -14.89 -0.82 -10.42
N LEU A 58 -15.78 -0.12 -11.13
CA LEU A 58 -15.41 1.00 -12.00
C LEU A 58 -14.80 2.15 -11.20
N GLY A 59 -15.39 2.51 -10.07
CA GLY A 59 -14.85 3.53 -9.17
C GLY A 59 -13.44 3.21 -8.70
N TRP A 60 -13.19 1.96 -8.32
CA TRP A 60 -11.86 1.46 -7.94
C TRP A 60 -10.85 1.56 -9.09
N ILE A 61 -11.22 1.11 -10.29
CA ILE A 61 -10.35 1.20 -11.48
C ILE A 61 -10.02 2.66 -11.81
N ILE A 62 -10.99 3.56 -11.72
CA ILE A 62 -10.78 5.00 -11.95
C ILE A 62 -9.88 5.59 -10.87
N TYR A 63 -10.10 5.22 -9.60
CA TYR A 63 -9.27 5.66 -8.48
C TYR A 63 -7.81 5.23 -8.68
N LYS A 64 -7.56 3.95 -8.96
CA LYS A 64 -6.21 3.45 -9.28
C LYS A 64 -5.62 4.12 -10.52
N GLY A 65 -6.41 4.29 -11.58
CA GLY A 65 -5.93 4.85 -12.84
C GLY A 65 -5.61 6.35 -12.80
N LEU A 66 -6.40 7.14 -12.07
CA LEU A 66 -6.28 8.61 -12.06
C LEU A 66 -5.58 9.15 -10.83
N ILE A 67 -5.78 8.54 -9.66
CA ILE A 67 -5.28 9.06 -8.37
C ILE A 67 -3.98 8.34 -7.97
N GLN A 68 -3.84 7.05 -8.26
CA GLN A 68 -2.64 6.25 -7.94
C GLN A 68 -2.04 5.50 -9.16
N PRO A 69 -1.64 6.20 -10.24
CA PRO A 69 -1.22 5.55 -11.48
C PRO A 69 0.09 4.74 -11.37
N THR A 70 0.82 4.88 -10.27
CA THR A 70 2.14 4.26 -10.07
C THR A 70 2.10 2.93 -9.30
N THR A 71 0.94 2.50 -8.79
CA THR A 71 0.86 1.17 -8.18
C THR A 71 0.73 0.11 -9.28
N PRO A 72 1.70 -0.80 -9.44
CA PRO A 72 1.54 -1.93 -10.36
C PRO A 72 0.35 -2.78 -9.91
N TRP A 73 -0.39 -3.37 -10.88
CA TRP A 73 -1.51 -4.30 -10.62
C TRP A 73 -1.06 -5.64 -9.99
N SER A 74 0.17 -5.71 -9.47
CA SER A 74 0.73 -6.85 -8.75
C SER A 74 0.15 -6.88 -7.34
N GLY A 75 -1.02 -7.49 -7.21
CA GLY A 75 -1.71 -7.59 -5.93
C GLY A 75 -3.11 -8.12 -6.12
N PHE A 76 -3.22 -9.31 -6.71
CA PHE A 76 -4.35 -10.20 -6.47
C PHE A 76 -3.94 -11.21 -5.38
N ASP A 77 -3.16 -10.74 -4.41
CA ASP A 77 -2.92 -11.44 -3.15
C ASP A 77 -4.11 -11.08 -2.26
N LEU A 78 -4.93 -12.08 -1.94
CA LEU A 78 -6.14 -11.99 -1.12
C LEU A 78 -5.80 -11.74 0.38
N ASP A 79 -4.80 -10.92 0.69
CA ASP A 79 -4.13 -10.95 2.00
C ASP A 79 -3.49 -9.61 2.40
N ASP A 80 -4.15 -8.48 2.17
CA ASP A 80 -3.66 -7.19 2.71
C ASP A 80 -4.83 -6.24 2.98
N ASP A 81 -5.68 -6.66 3.93
CA ASP A 81 -6.77 -5.86 4.51
C ASP A 81 -6.48 -5.66 6.02
N ASP A 82 -5.21 -5.39 6.36
CA ASP A 82 -4.74 -4.98 7.69
C ASP A 82 -4.10 -3.58 7.58
N ASP A 83 -4.88 -2.59 7.14
CA ASP A 83 -4.65 -1.19 7.53
C ASP A 83 -5.08 -1.04 9.01
N ASP A 84 -4.33 -1.66 9.92
CA ASP A 84 -4.41 -1.39 11.35
C ASP A 84 -3.65 -0.07 11.63
N ASP A 85 -4.43 1.01 11.72
CA ASP A 85 -4.05 2.30 12.30
C ASP A 85 -3.65 2.11 13.79
N ASP A 86 -2.46 1.55 14.05
CA ASP A 86 -1.85 1.64 15.37
C ASP A 86 -0.83 2.80 15.39
N ASP A 87 -1.26 3.89 16.04
CA ASP A 87 -0.45 4.96 16.63
C ASP A 87 0.59 4.34 17.59
N TRP A 88 1.67 3.75 17.06
CA TRP A 88 2.81 3.34 17.88
C TRP A 88 3.64 4.58 18.23
N GLU A 89 3.31 5.15 19.38
CA GLU A 89 4.16 6.11 20.10
C GLU A 89 5.62 5.63 20.08
N ASP A 90 6.49 6.57 19.70
CA ASP A 90 7.95 6.54 19.66
C ASP A 90 8.55 5.83 20.89
N TYR A 91 8.63 4.50 20.84
CA TYR A 91 9.44 3.72 21.76
C TYR A 91 10.88 3.89 21.30
N GLU A 92 11.59 4.83 21.92
CA GLU A 92 13.04 4.88 21.90
C GLU A 92 13.55 3.48 22.24
N GLU A 93 13.99 2.74 21.22
CA GLU A 93 14.58 1.42 21.35
C GLU A 93 15.91 1.62 22.10
N GLU A 94 15.86 1.55 23.44
CA GLU A 94 17.06 1.57 24.27
C GLU A 94 17.92 0.35 23.87
N GLU A 95 18.90 0.59 22.98
CA GLU A 95 19.87 -0.42 22.58
C GLU A 95 20.48 -1.05 23.84
N PRO A 96 20.35 -2.37 24.05
CA PRO A 96 20.83 -2.98 25.28
C PRO A 96 22.35 -2.82 25.35
N PRO A 97 22.93 -2.48 26.52
CA PRO A 97 24.32 -2.12 26.64
C PRO A 97 25.23 -3.22 26.09
N ILE A 98 26.08 -2.86 25.13
CA ILE A 98 27.03 -3.77 24.48
C ILE A 98 27.98 -4.34 25.54
N VAL A 99 27.72 -5.59 25.88
CA VAL A 99 28.51 -6.36 26.83
C VAL A 99 29.91 -6.68 26.24
N PRO A 100 30.99 -6.47 27.01
CA PRO A 100 32.36 -6.44 26.48
C PRO A 100 32.83 -7.74 25.80
N TRP A 101 32.24 -8.90 26.12
CA TRP A 101 32.59 -10.18 25.48
C TRP A 101 32.05 -10.33 24.04
N ARG A 102 31.18 -9.44 23.56
CA ARG A 102 30.76 -9.39 22.14
C ARG A 102 31.76 -8.70 21.22
N ARG A 103 32.77 -7.98 21.75
CA ARG A 103 33.79 -7.30 20.93
C ARG A 103 34.75 -8.26 20.23
N SER A 104 34.79 -9.54 20.63
CA SER A 104 35.78 -10.51 20.17
C SER A 104 35.26 -11.50 19.12
N ARG A 105 34.09 -11.24 18.52
CA ARG A 105 33.63 -12.04 17.39
C ARG A 105 34.10 -11.37 16.10
N PRO A 106 34.92 -12.05 15.27
CA PRO A 106 35.19 -11.57 13.93
C PRO A 106 33.86 -11.43 13.19
N THR A 107 33.56 -10.23 12.70
CA THR A 107 32.41 -9.96 11.84
C THR A 107 32.53 -10.87 10.61
N PRO A 108 31.50 -11.66 10.24
CA PRO A 108 31.53 -12.45 9.02
C PRO A 108 31.61 -11.49 7.83
N GLY A 109 32.77 -11.39 7.18
CA GLY A 109 32.98 -10.47 6.06
C GLY A 109 34.38 -9.87 5.94
N ASN A 110 35.23 -9.98 6.96
CA ASN A 110 36.63 -9.52 6.86
C ASN A 110 37.59 -10.71 6.95
N LEU A 111 37.69 -11.46 5.84
CA LEU A 111 38.78 -12.42 5.64
C LEU A 111 40.08 -11.60 5.48
N PRO A 112 41.15 -11.89 6.23
CA PRO A 112 42.45 -11.30 5.93
C PRO A 112 42.87 -11.74 4.52
N ASN A 113 43.18 -10.77 3.65
CA ASN A 113 43.77 -11.03 2.33
C ASN A 113 44.93 -12.01 2.51
N GLU A 114 44.83 -13.15 1.83
CA GLU A 114 45.88 -14.15 1.80
C GLU A 114 47.19 -13.50 1.33
N THR A 115 48.13 -13.34 2.24
CA THR A 115 49.53 -13.10 1.90
C THR A 115 49.96 -14.27 1.01
N PRO A 116 50.38 -14.07 -0.25
CA PRO A 116 50.75 -15.17 -1.10
C PRO A 116 51.95 -15.88 -0.48
N ALA A 117 51.76 -17.16 -0.16
CA ALA A 117 52.78 -18.05 0.36
C ALA A 117 53.99 -18.01 -0.59
N GLN A 118 55.07 -17.41 -0.12
CA GLN A 118 56.35 -17.35 -0.80
C GLN A 118 56.88 -18.78 -0.93
N LYS A 119 56.68 -19.38 -2.10
CA LYS A 119 57.15 -20.72 -2.44
C LYS A 119 58.68 -20.78 -2.28
N PRO A 120 59.24 -21.69 -1.47
CA PRO A 120 60.68 -21.82 -1.37
C PRO A 120 61.17 -22.61 -2.60
N SER A 121 61.71 -21.95 -3.61
CA SER A 121 62.51 -22.63 -4.64
C SER A 121 63.99 -22.53 -4.25
N SER A 122 64.50 -23.64 -3.76
CA SER A 122 65.91 -23.94 -3.61
C SER A 122 66.71 -23.65 -4.89
N GLY A 123 67.89 -23.06 -4.74
CA GLY A 123 69.01 -23.32 -5.63
C GLY A 123 69.53 -22.13 -6.44
N ALA A 124 70.65 -21.61 -5.96
CA ALA A 124 71.88 -21.36 -6.72
C ALA A 124 72.46 -19.95 -6.53
N LYS A 125 73.56 -19.91 -5.77
CA LYS A 125 74.48 -18.81 -5.56
C LYS A 125 75.01 -18.25 -6.90
N LYS A 126 75.02 -16.93 -7.00
CA LYS A 126 75.88 -16.12 -7.88
C LYS A 126 77.37 -16.46 -7.67
N ARG A 127 78.14 -16.62 -8.76
CA ARG A 127 79.26 -15.74 -9.21
C ARG A 127 80.32 -16.48 -10.05
N LYS A 128 80.72 -15.75 -11.12
CA LYS A 128 82.03 -15.66 -11.81
C LYS A 128 82.78 -16.95 -12.17
#